data_AF-A0A1F5FM22-F1
#
_entry.id   AF-A0A1F5FM22-F1
#
_cell.length_a   1.000
_cell.length_b   1.000
_cell.length_c   1.000
_cell.angle_alpha   90.00
_cell.angle_beta   90.00
_cell.angle_gamma   90.00
#
_symmetry.space_group_name_H-M   'P 1'
#
loop_
_entity.id
_entity.type
_entity.pdbx_description
1 polymer ?
#
loop_
_entity_poly.entity_id
_entity_poly.type
_entity_poly.pdbx_seq_one_letter_code
_entity_poly.pdbx_strand_id
1 'polypeptide(L)'
;MSLDAPDQEFSIQILPNTEIKETSPSIEYYLDRQEFRDVIKENWPDLLEMLDHIVHPACSQHPDALESWEIDQRNNRTDTISRLPPLFALQILLYEECFGVNANPGRKLSDPEISMQDSYAPSPGGLLSHGYPYGTFDGATLESVSQLPFAGDSAKEAVASLSDRNQRRQLAGIISRSLYPEDFGPSSTFSDQRRRNTARSLEDPNVTPRDEANSWALRLVKMVKLATLGNSVKDQSLKDIVYRDSKGEWSLAMYWHLLWKKMSRSLIESDQSSQFKNPYDTEVKKAIGDLLRVRLNPDVQVLFKYISPSGYINGQ
;
A
#
# COMPACT_ATOMS: atom_id res chain seq x y z
N MET A 1 -60.13 -0.84 17.66
CA MET A 1 -59.10 0.05 18.24
C MET A 1 -57.87 -0.10 17.37
N SER A 2 -57.65 0.89 16.50
CA SER A 2 -56.47 1.01 15.64
C SER A 2 -55.30 1.48 16.51
N LEU A 3 -54.12 0.91 16.33
CA LEU A 3 -52.87 1.44 16.86
C LEU A 3 -51.95 1.64 15.67
N ASP A 4 -52.03 2.84 15.11
CA ASP A 4 -51.08 3.40 14.15
C ASP A 4 -49.72 3.53 14.86
N ALA A 5 -48.70 2.86 14.34
CA ALA A 5 -47.32 3.13 14.71
C ALA A 5 -46.80 4.27 13.82
N PRO A 6 -46.18 5.33 14.36
CA PRO A 6 -45.67 6.42 13.56
C PRO A 6 -44.36 6.03 12.87
N ASP A 7 -44.30 6.28 11.56
CA ASP A 7 -43.09 6.29 10.75
C ASP A 7 -42.08 7.29 11.35
N GLN A 8 -41.03 6.78 12.01
CA GLN A 8 -39.85 7.58 12.34
C GLN A 8 -38.92 7.57 11.12
N GLU A 9 -39.03 8.60 10.29
CA GLU A 9 -38.00 8.96 9.32
C GLU A 9 -36.68 9.23 10.05
N PHE A 10 -35.70 8.35 9.87
CA PHE A 10 -34.31 8.60 10.25
C PHE A 10 -33.75 9.72 9.36
N SER A 11 -33.81 10.96 9.86
CA SER A 11 -33.08 12.09 9.29
C SER A 11 -31.60 11.95 9.63
N ILE A 12 -30.78 11.56 8.66
CA ILE A 12 -29.32 11.61 8.76
C ILE A 12 -28.91 13.08 8.72
N GLN A 13 -28.52 13.65 9.86
CA GLN A 13 -27.83 14.93 9.90
C GLN A 13 -26.43 14.74 9.34
N ILE A 14 -26.21 15.23 8.12
CA ILE A 14 -24.87 15.36 7.54
C ILE A 14 -24.19 16.51 8.29
N LEU A 15 -23.28 16.20 9.22
CA LEU A 15 -22.43 17.20 9.84
C LEU A 15 -21.42 17.74 8.80
N PRO A 16 -21.18 19.05 8.74
CA PRO A 16 -20.26 19.65 7.79
C PRO A 16 -18.82 19.21 8.06
N ASN A 17 -18.05 19.01 6.99
CA ASN A 17 -16.61 18.72 7.00
C ASN A 17 -15.87 19.54 8.07
N THR A 18 -15.51 18.90 9.18
CA THR A 18 -14.61 19.51 10.15
C THR A 18 -13.22 19.55 9.51
N GLU A 19 -12.77 20.74 9.11
CA GLU A 19 -11.39 20.99 8.73
C GLU A 19 -10.46 20.51 9.85
N ILE A 20 -9.68 19.46 9.57
CA ILE A 20 -8.64 18.99 10.47
C ILE A 20 -7.54 20.05 10.43
N LYS A 21 -7.37 20.81 11.51
CA LYS A 21 -6.22 21.69 11.67
C LYS A 21 -4.95 20.84 11.79
N GLU A 22 -4.13 20.86 10.74
CA GLU A 22 -2.77 20.31 10.75
C GLU A 22 -1.92 21.07 11.78
N THR A 23 -1.45 20.37 12.81
CA THR A 23 -0.47 20.90 13.78
C THR A 23 0.80 20.06 13.83
N SER A 24 1.06 19.23 12.82
CA SER A 24 2.35 18.56 12.65
C SER A 24 3.31 19.50 11.91
N PRO A 25 4.61 19.56 12.25
CA PRO A 25 5.57 20.33 11.47
C PRO A 25 5.51 19.86 10.02
N SER A 26 5.23 20.78 9.09
CA SER A 26 5.11 20.47 7.66
C SER A 26 6.49 20.05 7.14
N ILE A 27 6.71 18.74 7.02
CA ILE A 27 7.83 18.24 6.24
C ILE A 27 7.50 18.57 4.79
N GLU A 28 8.35 19.35 4.14
CA GLU A 28 8.20 19.67 2.71
C GLU A 28 8.19 18.35 1.92
N TYR A 29 7.07 18.08 1.25
CA TYR A 29 6.91 16.86 0.48
C TYR A 29 7.79 16.93 -0.77
N TYR A 30 8.42 15.82 -1.14
CA TYR A 30 9.50 15.83 -2.12
C TYR A 30 9.05 16.38 -3.49
N LEU A 31 7.82 16.14 -3.96
CA LEU A 31 7.34 16.68 -5.24
C LEU A 31 7.07 18.19 -5.21
N ASP A 32 7.04 18.83 -4.03
CA ASP A 32 6.92 20.28 -3.92
C ASP A 32 8.27 20.99 -4.17
N ARG A 33 9.39 20.27 -4.06
CA ARG A 33 10.72 20.85 -4.24
C ARG A 33 11.01 21.21 -5.70
N GLN A 34 11.68 22.34 -5.90
CA GLN A 34 11.91 22.91 -7.22
C GLN A 34 12.71 21.97 -8.14
N GLU A 35 13.68 21.23 -7.61
CA GLU A 35 14.51 20.32 -8.41
C GLU A 35 13.70 19.20 -9.08
N PHE A 36 12.62 18.73 -8.44
CA PHE A 36 11.75 17.72 -9.02
C PHE A 36 10.75 18.34 -10.00
N ARG A 37 10.23 19.54 -9.71
CA ARG A 37 9.40 20.30 -10.65
C ARG A 37 10.15 20.59 -11.95
N ASP A 38 11.43 20.93 -11.87
CA ASP A 38 12.28 21.19 -13.04
C ASP A 38 12.49 19.92 -13.89
N VAL A 39 12.80 18.78 -13.26
CA VAL A 39 12.90 17.49 -13.97
C VAL A 39 11.57 17.09 -14.60
N ILE A 40 10.46 17.27 -13.91
CA ILE A 40 9.14 16.94 -14.47
C ILE A 40 8.83 17.85 -15.65
N LYS A 41 9.09 19.15 -15.54
CA LYS A 41 8.90 20.11 -16.63
C LYS A 41 9.73 19.77 -17.87
N GLU A 42 10.98 19.32 -17.68
CA GLU A 42 11.87 18.94 -18.78
C GLU A 42 11.39 17.66 -19.48
N ASN A 43 10.89 16.68 -18.72
CA ASN A 43 10.71 15.31 -19.21
C ASN A 43 9.24 14.92 -19.47
N TRP A 44 8.31 15.45 -18.69
CA TRP A 44 6.85 15.19 -18.73
C TRP A 44 6.07 16.48 -18.44
N PRO A 45 6.20 17.52 -19.29
CA PRO A 45 5.57 18.83 -19.05
C PRO A 45 4.04 18.75 -18.95
N ASP A 46 3.42 17.74 -19.56
CA ASP A 46 1.98 17.45 -19.48
C ASP A 46 1.50 17.14 -18.06
N LEU A 47 2.40 16.74 -17.16
CA LEU A 47 2.08 16.35 -15.79
C LEU A 47 2.31 17.47 -14.77
N LEU A 48 2.89 18.60 -15.19
CA LEU A 48 3.31 19.66 -14.29
C LEU A 48 2.12 20.31 -13.56
N GLU A 49 1.04 20.61 -14.29
CA GLU A 49 -0.16 21.22 -13.71
C GLU A 49 -0.88 20.29 -12.72
N MET A 50 -0.70 18.97 -12.87
CA MET A 50 -1.29 18.00 -11.95
C MET A 50 -0.61 17.99 -10.57
N LEU A 51 0.62 18.52 -10.45
CA LEU A 51 1.33 18.63 -9.17
C LEU A 51 0.60 19.56 -8.20
N ASP A 52 -0.09 20.58 -8.70
CA ASP A 52 -0.78 21.56 -7.86
C ASP A 52 -2.09 21.00 -7.25
N HIS A 53 -2.49 19.81 -7.70
CA HIS A 53 -3.65 19.06 -7.19
C HIS A 53 -3.24 17.75 -6.54
N ILE A 54 -1.96 17.60 -6.22
CA ILE A 54 -1.48 16.38 -5.57
C ILE A 54 -1.98 16.32 -4.13
N VAL A 55 -2.49 15.16 -3.76
CA VAL A 55 -2.72 14.83 -2.36
C VAL A 55 -1.39 14.56 -1.68
N HIS A 56 -1.10 15.29 -0.62
CA HIS A 56 0.01 15.03 0.28
C HIS A 56 -0.31 13.85 1.21
N PRO A 57 0.65 12.98 1.47
CA PRO A 57 0.50 11.99 2.51
C PRO A 57 0.32 12.70 3.88
N ALA A 58 -0.55 12.20 4.75
CA ALA A 58 -0.74 12.67 6.13
C ALA A 58 -0.33 11.63 7.18
N CYS A 59 0.12 12.08 8.37
CA CYS A 59 0.36 11.24 9.54
C CYS A 59 -0.93 11.08 10.34
N SER A 60 -1.11 9.93 10.99
CA SER A 60 -2.19 9.81 11.96
C SER A 60 -1.97 10.72 13.17
N GLN A 61 -3.06 11.04 13.87
CA GLN A 61 -3.01 11.85 15.09
C GLN A 61 -2.35 11.10 16.26
N HIS A 62 -2.40 9.77 16.23
CA HIS A 62 -1.90 8.89 17.29
C HIS A 62 -1.13 7.71 16.68
N PRO A 63 0.04 7.96 16.08
CA PRO A 63 0.77 6.93 15.36
C PRO A 63 1.27 5.86 16.33
N ASP A 64 1.12 4.59 15.92
CA ASP A 64 1.76 3.48 16.63
C ASP A 64 3.27 3.44 16.35
N ALA A 65 3.96 2.51 17.00
CA ALA A 65 5.41 2.38 16.84
C ALA A 65 5.83 2.05 15.40
N LEU A 66 4.98 1.34 14.64
CA LEU A 66 5.29 0.95 13.26
C LEU A 66 5.05 2.13 12.32
N GLU A 67 3.96 2.90 12.48
CA GLU A 67 3.75 4.14 11.75
C GLU A 67 4.88 5.14 11.98
N SER A 68 5.24 5.35 13.25
CA SER A 68 6.32 6.27 13.63
C SER A 68 7.64 5.88 12.97
N TRP A 69 7.98 4.58 13.01
CA TRP A 69 9.18 4.08 12.36
C TRP A 69 9.15 4.27 10.84
N GLU A 70 8.01 4.01 10.18
CA GLU A 70 7.86 4.19 8.73
C GLU A 70 8.02 5.66 8.29
N ILE A 71 7.44 6.58 9.06
CA ILE A 71 7.60 8.03 8.87
C ILE A 71 9.09 8.39 8.96
N ASP A 72 9.76 7.96 10.02
CA ASP A 72 11.18 8.23 10.24
C ASP A 72 12.05 7.70 9.10
N GLN A 73 11.79 6.49 8.61
CA GLN A 73 12.54 5.93 7.48
C GLN A 73 12.36 6.74 6.19
N ARG A 74 11.13 7.15 5.86
CA ARG A 74 10.83 7.98 4.68
C ARG A 74 11.52 9.34 4.74
N ASN A 75 11.50 9.98 5.91
CA ASN A 75 12.13 11.28 6.13
C ASN A 75 13.65 11.20 5.99
N ASN A 76 14.28 10.26 6.72
CA ASN A 76 15.72 10.01 6.63
C ASN A 76 16.17 9.74 5.20
N ARG A 77 15.33 9.06 4.42
CA ARG A 77 15.62 8.75 3.03
C ARG A 77 15.48 9.94 2.10
N THR A 78 14.44 10.76 2.24
CA THR A 78 14.27 11.97 1.43
C THR A 78 15.50 12.87 1.55
N ASP A 79 16.01 13.04 2.78
CA ASP A 79 17.23 13.80 3.04
C ASP A 79 18.49 13.14 2.45
N THR A 80 18.57 11.80 2.50
CA THR A 80 19.72 11.07 1.94
C THR A 80 19.73 11.10 0.40
N ILE A 81 18.57 10.92 -0.23
CA ILE A 81 18.40 10.83 -1.69
C ILE A 81 18.49 12.20 -2.36
N SER A 82 18.23 13.29 -1.64
CA SER A 82 18.40 14.67 -2.15
C SER A 82 19.80 14.99 -2.70
N ARG A 83 20.79 14.13 -2.41
CA ARG A 83 22.18 14.24 -2.89
C ARG A 83 22.42 13.56 -4.24
N LEU A 84 21.44 12.83 -4.78
CA LEU A 84 21.49 12.19 -6.10
C LEU A 84 21.06 13.17 -7.20
N PRO A 85 21.39 12.89 -8.47
CA PRO A 85 20.76 13.60 -9.58
C PRO A 85 19.23 13.54 -9.45
N PRO A 86 18.48 14.64 -9.67
CA PRO A 86 17.05 14.67 -9.34
C PRO A 86 16.21 13.61 -10.05
N LEU A 87 16.56 13.22 -11.28
CA LEU A 87 15.87 12.15 -11.99
C LEU A 87 16.08 10.75 -11.35
N PHE A 88 17.28 10.46 -10.84
CA PHE A 88 17.56 9.24 -10.06
C PHE A 88 16.78 9.25 -8.75
N ALA A 89 16.80 10.39 -8.05
CA ALA A 89 16.03 10.56 -6.83
C ALA A 89 14.53 10.35 -7.05
N LEU A 90 13.99 10.92 -8.14
CA LEU A 90 12.57 10.80 -8.50
C LEU A 90 12.16 9.35 -8.78
N GLN A 91 12.98 8.58 -9.51
CA GLN A 91 12.74 7.15 -9.75
C GLN A 91 12.59 6.37 -8.44
N ILE A 92 13.52 6.58 -7.50
CA ILE A 92 13.55 5.87 -6.23
C ILE A 92 12.34 6.28 -5.38
N LEU A 93 12.13 7.59 -5.18
CA LEU A 93 11.05 8.09 -4.32
C LEU A 93 9.66 7.69 -4.84
N LEU A 94 9.41 7.76 -6.16
CA LEU A 94 8.17 7.29 -6.76
C LEU A 94 7.97 5.78 -6.56
N TYR A 95 9.03 4.98 -6.79
CA TYR A 95 8.97 3.53 -6.57
C TYR A 95 8.63 3.21 -5.10
N GLU A 96 9.25 3.91 -4.15
CA GLU A 96 9.08 3.61 -2.73
C GLU A 96 7.75 4.09 -2.15
N GLU A 97 7.22 5.21 -2.66
CA GLU A 97 5.86 5.64 -2.36
C GLU A 97 4.83 4.66 -2.92
N CYS A 98 5.07 4.12 -4.12
CA CYS A 98 4.19 3.15 -4.76
C CYS A 98 4.28 1.73 -4.18
N PHE A 99 5.46 1.27 -3.73
CA PHE A 99 5.69 -0.15 -3.45
C PHE A 99 6.39 -0.47 -2.13
N GLY A 100 7.10 0.47 -1.50
CA GLY A 100 7.73 0.26 -0.17
C GLY A 100 9.14 0.81 -0.01
N VAL A 101 9.53 1.03 1.25
CA VAL A 101 10.77 1.72 1.69
C VAL A 101 11.76 0.68 2.21
N ASN A 102 13.02 0.72 1.75
CA ASN A 102 14.12 -0.12 2.24
C ASN A 102 14.59 0.34 3.65
N ALA A 103 14.68 -0.59 4.60
CA ALA A 103 14.81 -0.36 6.05
C ALA A 103 16.21 -0.02 6.61
N ASN A 104 17.27 0.14 5.80
CA ASN A 104 18.63 0.39 6.30
C ASN A 104 19.17 1.80 5.94
N PRO A 105 18.95 2.83 6.77
CA PRO A 105 19.47 4.17 6.56
C PRO A 105 20.94 4.29 7.00
N GLY A 106 21.81 4.84 6.13
CA GLY A 106 23.16 5.29 6.53
C GLY A 106 24.34 4.63 5.81
N ARG A 107 24.13 3.62 4.97
CA ARG A 107 25.21 3.10 4.12
C ARG A 107 25.16 3.72 2.72
N LYS A 108 26.33 4.06 2.18
CA LYS A 108 26.44 4.70 0.86
C LYS A 108 25.97 3.71 -0.21
N LEU A 109 25.17 4.17 -1.17
CA LEU A 109 24.72 3.38 -2.34
C LEU A 109 25.86 2.73 -3.15
N SER A 110 27.10 3.17 -2.94
CA SER A 110 28.32 2.64 -3.57
C SER A 110 28.94 1.43 -2.85
N ASP A 111 28.38 0.97 -1.73
CA ASP A 111 28.99 -0.08 -0.91
C ASP A 111 28.66 -1.47 -1.52
N PRO A 112 29.65 -2.24 -2.00
CA PRO A 112 29.44 -3.46 -2.78
C PRO A 112 28.87 -4.65 -1.97
N GLU A 113 28.75 -4.52 -0.65
CA GLU A 113 28.09 -5.50 0.23
C GLU A 113 26.57 -5.26 0.40
N ILE A 114 26.02 -4.18 -0.19
CA ILE A 114 24.58 -3.89 -0.14
C ILE A 114 23.87 -4.64 -1.27
N SER A 115 23.72 -5.95 -1.13
CA SER A 115 22.54 -6.61 -1.69
C SER A 115 21.36 -6.19 -0.82
N MET A 116 20.19 -5.78 -1.36
CA MET A 116 19.05 -5.31 -0.55
C MET A 116 18.46 -6.46 0.28
N GLN A 117 19.12 -6.76 1.38
CA GLN A 117 18.67 -7.66 2.41
C GLN A 117 18.63 -6.81 3.67
N ASP A 118 17.48 -6.19 3.92
CA ASP A 118 16.57 -6.72 4.92
C ASP A 118 15.40 -5.75 5.14
N SER A 119 14.20 -6.25 4.79
CA SER A 119 12.87 -5.67 4.96
C SER A 119 12.53 -4.38 4.20
N TYR A 120 11.53 -4.48 3.33
CA TYR A 120 10.80 -3.34 2.81
C TYR A 120 9.66 -3.04 3.78
N ALA A 121 9.57 -1.81 4.29
CA ALA A 121 8.32 -1.32 4.87
C ALA A 121 7.34 -1.09 3.69
N PRO A 122 6.36 -1.97 3.46
CA PRO A 122 5.55 -1.91 2.25
C PRO A 122 4.62 -0.70 2.32
N SER A 123 4.65 0.25 1.36
CA SER A 123 3.68 1.37 1.29
C SER A 123 2.24 0.85 1.11
N PRO A 124 1.17 1.66 1.20
CA PRO A 124 -0.18 1.15 0.90
C PRO A 124 -0.28 0.43 -0.46
N GLY A 125 0.34 0.99 -1.49
CA GLY A 125 0.49 0.33 -2.79
C GLY A 125 1.38 -0.92 -2.71
N GLY A 126 2.42 -0.91 -1.87
CA GLY A 126 3.24 -2.07 -1.49
C GLY A 126 2.48 -3.21 -0.83
N LEU A 127 1.57 -2.89 0.10
CA LEU A 127 0.70 -3.85 0.77
C LEU A 127 -0.19 -4.55 -0.27
N LEU A 128 -0.75 -3.78 -1.21
CA LEU A 128 -1.58 -4.31 -2.29
C LEU A 128 -0.74 -5.06 -3.33
N SER A 129 0.46 -4.60 -3.68
CA SER A 129 1.21 -5.26 -4.74
C SER A 129 1.84 -6.59 -4.32
N HIS A 130 2.28 -6.67 -3.06
CA HIS A 130 3.02 -7.80 -2.50
C HIS A 130 2.15 -8.72 -1.64
N GLY A 131 1.19 -8.16 -0.91
CA GLY A 131 0.34 -8.90 0.03
C GLY A 131 -1.00 -9.34 -0.56
N TYR A 132 -1.36 -8.91 -1.76
CA TYR A 132 -2.61 -9.30 -2.42
C TYR A 132 -2.52 -10.73 -2.96
N PRO A 133 -3.28 -11.69 -2.41
CA PRO A 133 -3.14 -13.07 -2.79
C PRO A 133 -4.04 -13.42 -4.00
N TYR A 134 -3.49 -14.08 -5.02
CA TYR A 134 -4.19 -14.44 -6.27
C TYR A 134 -5.29 -15.50 -6.11
N GLY A 135 -5.33 -16.19 -4.97
CA GLY A 135 -6.13 -17.39 -4.79
C GLY A 135 -7.28 -17.22 -3.81
N THR A 136 -8.23 -18.14 -3.90
CA THR A 136 -9.18 -18.41 -2.82
C THR A 136 -8.52 -19.23 -1.71
N PHE A 137 -8.63 -18.78 -0.46
CA PHE A 137 -8.23 -19.49 0.75
C PHE A 137 -9.45 -19.81 1.57
N ASP A 138 -9.68 -21.11 1.81
CA ASP A 138 -10.88 -21.57 2.52
C ASP A 138 -12.18 -20.99 1.92
N GLY A 139 -12.19 -20.82 0.60
CA GLY A 139 -13.32 -20.25 -0.16
C GLY A 139 -13.42 -18.73 -0.17
N ALA A 140 -12.45 -18.00 0.36
CA ALA A 140 -12.44 -16.53 0.41
C ALA A 140 -11.23 -15.92 -0.29
N THR A 141 -11.43 -14.77 -0.94
CA THR A 141 -10.36 -13.92 -1.49
C THR A 141 -10.17 -12.70 -0.60
N LEU A 142 -9.05 -11.97 -0.79
CA LEU A 142 -8.86 -10.70 -0.08
C LEU A 142 -9.98 -9.69 -0.40
N GLU A 143 -10.55 -9.68 -1.60
CA GLU A 143 -11.71 -8.84 -1.96
C GLU A 143 -12.97 -9.21 -1.15
N SER A 144 -13.17 -10.51 -0.90
CA SER A 144 -14.33 -10.98 -0.13
C SER A 144 -14.29 -10.60 1.36
N VAL A 145 -13.12 -10.17 1.88
CA VAL A 145 -12.96 -9.65 3.26
C VAL A 145 -13.87 -8.47 3.55
N SER A 146 -14.16 -7.64 2.54
CA SER A 146 -15.06 -6.49 2.67
C SER A 146 -16.44 -6.87 3.22
N GLN A 147 -16.86 -8.13 3.01
CA GLN A 147 -18.14 -8.67 3.46
C GLN A 147 -18.08 -9.33 4.84
N LEU A 148 -16.89 -9.49 5.43
CA LEU A 148 -16.71 -10.09 6.75
C LEU A 148 -16.90 -9.04 7.86
N PRO A 149 -17.82 -9.25 8.81
CA PRO A 149 -18.12 -8.29 9.86
C PRO A 149 -17.13 -8.38 11.04
N PHE A 150 -15.83 -8.48 10.77
CA PHE A 150 -14.81 -8.55 11.82
C PHE A 150 -14.51 -7.16 12.42
N ALA A 151 -14.09 -7.15 13.69
CA ALA A 151 -13.64 -5.99 14.45
C ALA A 151 -12.50 -6.37 15.42
N GLY A 152 -11.69 -5.40 15.84
CA GLY A 152 -10.57 -5.62 16.75
C GLY A 152 -9.27 -4.99 16.28
N ASP A 153 -8.36 -4.75 17.21
CA ASP A 153 -7.10 -4.05 16.98
C ASP A 153 -5.96 -5.01 16.67
N SER A 154 -6.02 -6.22 17.21
CA SER A 154 -5.12 -7.33 16.88
C SER A 154 -5.72 -8.33 15.89
N ALA A 155 -4.86 -9.11 15.22
CA ALA A 155 -5.31 -10.14 14.27
C ALA A 155 -6.11 -11.23 14.97
N LYS A 156 -5.76 -11.51 16.22
CA LYS A 156 -6.47 -12.46 17.08
C LYS A 156 -7.85 -11.94 17.47
N GLU A 157 -7.97 -10.68 17.86
CA GLU A 157 -9.29 -10.06 18.12
C GLU A 157 -10.16 -10.04 16.87
N ALA A 158 -9.58 -9.64 15.72
CA ALA A 158 -10.27 -9.64 14.44
C ALA A 158 -10.86 -11.02 14.11
N VAL A 159 -10.06 -12.08 14.22
CA VAL A 159 -10.56 -13.45 14.03
C VAL A 159 -11.58 -13.82 15.11
N ALA A 160 -11.30 -13.56 16.39
CA ALA A 160 -12.20 -13.93 17.49
C ALA A 160 -13.57 -13.20 17.48
N SER A 161 -13.65 -12.01 16.86
CA SER A 161 -14.88 -11.24 16.73
C SER A 161 -15.94 -11.91 15.83
N LEU A 162 -15.51 -12.81 14.95
CA LEU A 162 -16.40 -13.55 14.06
C LEU A 162 -17.01 -14.76 14.77
N SER A 163 -18.34 -14.83 14.82
CA SER A 163 -19.06 -15.92 15.47
C SER A 163 -18.98 -17.23 14.68
N ASP A 164 -19.07 -17.16 13.34
CA ASP A 164 -19.01 -18.32 12.46
C ASP A 164 -17.59 -18.90 12.33
N ARG A 165 -17.48 -20.23 12.37
CA ARG A 165 -16.19 -20.93 12.32
C ARG A 165 -15.56 -20.87 10.93
N ASN A 166 -16.35 -20.88 9.87
CA ASN A 166 -15.82 -20.83 8.51
C ASN A 166 -15.31 -19.42 8.19
N GLN A 167 -16.03 -18.38 8.61
CA GLN A 167 -15.56 -16.99 8.50
C GLN A 167 -14.25 -16.76 9.27
N ARG A 168 -14.11 -17.35 10.47
CA ARG A 168 -12.84 -17.33 11.23
C ARG A 168 -11.68 -17.93 10.46
N ARG A 169 -11.88 -19.12 9.87
CA ARG A 169 -10.89 -19.80 9.03
C ARG A 169 -10.50 -18.96 7.81
N GLN A 170 -11.50 -18.42 7.11
CA GLN A 170 -11.30 -17.55 5.97
C GLN A 170 -10.42 -16.35 6.32
N LEU A 171 -10.77 -15.61 7.38
CA LEU A 171 -10.00 -14.45 7.82
C LEU A 171 -8.58 -14.82 8.26
N ALA A 172 -8.42 -15.88 9.05
CA ALA A 172 -7.10 -16.35 9.49
C ALA A 172 -6.21 -16.79 8.32
N GLY A 173 -6.79 -17.50 7.33
CA GLY A 173 -6.11 -17.91 6.11
C GLY A 173 -5.65 -16.73 5.27
N ILE A 174 -6.48 -15.70 5.11
CA ILE A 174 -6.15 -14.47 4.38
C ILE A 174 -5.03 -13.71 5.10
N ILE A 175 -5.17 -13.42 6.40
CA ILE A 175 -4.13 -12.74 7.19
C ILE A 175 -2.79 -13.48 7.06
N SER A 176 -2.82 -14.81 7.22
CA SER A 176 -1.60 -15.60 7.14
C SER A 176 -0.93 -15.56 5.76
N ARG A 177 -1.70 -15.50 4.67
CA ARG A 177 -1.17 -15.47 3.32
C ARG A 177 -0.62 -14.10 2.96
N SER A 178 -1.24 -13.04 3.44
CA SER A 178 -0.74 -11.67 3.31
C SER A 178 0.62 -11.48 4.00
N LEU A 179 0.93 -12.21 5.08
CA LEU A 179 2.25 -12.17 5.73
C LEU A 179 3.34 -12.89 4.94
N TYR A 180 2.96 -13.94 4.22
CA TYR A 180 3.88 -14.83 3.52
C TYR A 180 3.39 -15.06 2.09
N PRO A 181 3.42 -14.01 1.24
CA PRO A 181 3.03 -14.14 -0.16
C PRO A 181 3.91 -15.17 -0.87
N GLU A 182 3.33 -15.88 -1.83
CA GLU A 182 4.01 -16.97 -2.56
C GLU A 182 5.17 -16.48 -3.43
N ASP A 183 5.20 -15.19 -3.79
CA ASP A 183 6.15 -14.61 -4.74
C ASP A 183 7.47 -14.11 -4.11
N PHE A 184 7.69 -14.25 -2.79
CA PHE A 184 8.88 -13.74 -2.07
C PHE A 184 10.08 -14.71 -1.91
N GLY A 185 10.20 -15.75 -2.74
CA GLY A 185 11.45 -16.52 -2.86
C GLY A 185 11.37 -18.04 -2.64
N PRO A 186 12.51 -18.75 -2.74
CA PRO A 186 12.62 -20.06 -3.42
C PRO A 186 12.34 -21.31 -2.56
N SER A 187 11.64 -21.21 -1.42
CA SER A 187 11.23 -22.42 -0.68
C SER A 187 9.73 -22.42 -0.36
N SER A 188 8.94 -22.93 -1.30
CA SER A 188 7.49 -23.05 -1.19
C SER A 188 7.05 -23.80 0.09
N THR A 189 7.80 -24.84 0.48
CA THR A 189 7.49 -25.70 1.63
C THR A 189 7.63 -25.02 3.00
N PHE A 190 8.64 -24.17 3.19
CA PHE A 190 8.85 -23.47 4.47
C PHE A 190 7.83 -22.34 4.66
N SER A 191 7.52 -21.62 3.58
CA SER A 191 6.46 -20.62 3.55
C SER A 191 5.08 -21.27 3.81
N ASP A 192 4.81 -22.44 3.23
CA ASP A 192 3.58 -23.20 3.49
C ASP A 192 3.42 -23.65 4.94
N GLN A 193 4.51 -24.07 5.58
CA GLN A 193 4.47 -24.45 6.99
C GLN A 193 4.24 -23.25 7.90
N ARG A 194 4.93 -22.13 7.65
CA ARG A 194 4.71 -20.88 8.38
C ARG A 194 3.27 -20.39 8.22
N ARG A 195 2.72 -20.43 7.00
CA ARG A 195 1.32 -20.07 6.73
C ARG A 195 0.35 -20.89 7.57
N ARG A 196 0.44 -22.22 7.50
CA ARG A 196 -0.47 -23.11 8.24
C ARG A 196 -0.36 -22.92 9.76
N ASN A 197 0.85 -22.70 10.27
CA ASN A 197 1.06 -22.50 11.69
C ASN A 197 0.45 -21.17 12.15
N THR A 198 0.67 -20.07 11.41
CA THR A 198 0.11 -18.77 11.75
C THR A 198 -1.42 -18.78 11.72
N ALA A 199 -2.04 -19.36 10.68
CA ALA A 199 -3.50 -19.47 10.61
C ALA A 199 -4.08 -20.24 11.80
N ARG A 200 -3.47 -21.38 12.17
CA ARG A 200 -3.89 -22.16 13.35
C ARG A 200 -3.75 -21.39 14.66
N SER A 201 -2.65 -20.65 14.83
CA SER A 201 -2.42 -19.82 16.01
C SER A 201 -3.44 -18.68 16.15
N LEU A 202 -3.97 -18.16 15.03
CA LEU A 202 -5.01 -17.13 15.05
C LEU A 202 -6.39 -17.71 15.41
N GLU A 203 -6.66 -18.96 15.07
CA GLU A 203 -7.91 -19.66 15.42
C GLU A 203 -7.94 -20.18 16.87
N ASP A 204 -6.77 -20.45 17.48
CA ASP A 204 -6.68 -21.01 18.83
C ASP A 204 -6.70 -19.91 19.92
N PRO A 205 -7.72 -19.89 20.80
CA PRO A 205 -7.80 -18.90 21.87
C PRO A 205 -6.64 -18.99 22.87
N ASN A 206 -5.98 -20.13 22.99
CA ASN A 206 -4.91 -20.37 23.97
C ASN A 206 -3.50 -20.08 23.43
N VAL A 207 -3.37 -19.79 22.13
CA VAL A 207 -2.07 -19.55 21.50
C VAL A 207 -1.93 -18.06 21.20
N THR A 208 -0.84 -17.45 21.62
CA THR A 208 -0.50 -16.09 21.18
C THR A 208 0.13 -16.18 19.80
N PRO A 209 -0.46 -15.59 18.74
CA PRO A 209 0.18 -15.54 17.43
C PRO A 209 1.46 -14.71 17.52
N ARG A 210 2.38 -14.94 16.58
CA ARG A 210 3.58 -14.10 16.50
C ARG A 210 3.19 -12.66 16.19
N ASP A 211 4.00 -11.71 16.66
CA ASP A 211 3.77 -10.27 16.48
C ASP A 211 3.61 -9.86 15.01
N GLU A 212 4.24 -10.62 14.09
CA GLU A 212 4.09 -10.40 12.65
C GLU A 212 2.63 -10.51 12.21
N ALA A 213 1.77 -11.29 12.88
CA ALA A 213 0.35 -11.35 12.53
C ALA A 213 -0.39 -10.01 12.74
N ASN A 214 0.08 -9.20 13.69
CA ASN A 214 -0.43 -7.85 13.95
C ASN A 214 0.26 -6.78 13.07
N SER A 215 1.17 -7.18 12.19
CA SER A 215 1.92 -6.27 11.30
C SER A 215 1.08 -5.85 10.07
N TRP A 216 1.67 -5.88 8.89
CA TRP A 216 1.09 -5.38 7.65
C TRP A 216 -0.11 -6.20 7.11
N ALA A 217 -0.27 -7.46 7.52
CA ALA A 217 -1.34 -8.32 7.00
C ALA A 217 -2.74 -7.94 7.50
N LEU A 218 -2.94 -7.78 8.80
CA LEU A 218 -4.22 -7.30 9.33
C LEU A 218 -4.54 -5.90 8.79
N ARG A 219 -3.52 -5.07 8.62
CA ARG A 219 -3.65 -3.71 8.08
C ARG A 219 -4.10 -3.73 6.63
N LEU A 220 -3.50 -4.58 5.79
CA LEU A 220 -3.94 -4.82 4.42
C LEU A 220 -5.41 -5.28 4.36
N VAL A 221 -5.80 -6.20 5.24
CA VAL A 221 -7.18 -6.70 5.35
C VAL A 221 -8.15 -5.58 5.74
N LYS A 222 -7.81 -4.74 6.72
CA LYS A 222 -8.59 -3.55 7.12
C LYS A 222 -8.67 -2.51 5.99
N MET A 223 -7.57 -2.29 5.26
CA MET A 223 -7.50 -1.36 4.14
C MET A 223 -8.39 -1.81 2.97
N VAL A 224 -8.39 -3.10 2.61
CA VAL A 224 -9.26 -3.65 1.53
C VAL A 224 -10.75 -3.60 1.91
N LYS A 225 -11.08 -3.62 3.20
CA LYS A 225 -12.46 -3.43 3.67
C LYS A 225 -12.98 -2.00 3.43
N LEU A 226 -12.10 -1.01 3.24
CA LEU A 226 -12.52 0.31 2.76
C LEU A 226 -13.10 0.16 1.36
N ALA A 227 -14.38 0.51 1.21
CA ALA A 227 -15.22 0.25 0.03
C ALA A 227 -14.69 0.82 -1.30
N THR A 228 -13.56 1.52 -1.31
CA THR A 228 -12.91 2.07 -2.51
C THR A 228 -11.96 1.08 -3.20
N LEU A 229 -11.35 0.12 -2.49
CA LEU A 229 -10.33 -0.76 -3.08
C LEU A 229 -10.88 -1.90 -3.94
N GLY A 230 -12.12 -2.30 -3.69
CA GLY A 230 -12.85 -3.24 -4.54
C GLY A 230 -13.42 -2.59 -5.81
N ASN A 231 -13.41 -1.25 -5.92
CA ASN A 231 -13.95 -0.57 -7.09
C ASN A 231 -13.09 -0.84 -8.32
N SER A 232 -13.75 -0.96 -9.46
CA SER A 232 -13.08 -1.11 -10.74
C SER A 232 -12.33 0.17 -11.10
N VAL A 233 -11.09 0.03 -11.59
CA VAL A 233 -10.35 1.13 -12.20
C VAL A 233 -11.06 1.54 -13.49
N LYS A 234 -11.48 2.80 -13.59
CA LYS A 234 -12.23 3.32 -14.75
C LYS A 234 -11.32 4.06 -15.72
N ASP A 235 -10.31 4.76 -15.23
CA ASP A 235 -9.38 5.51 -16.06
C ASP A 235 -8.61 4.59 -17.03
N GLN A 236 -8.79 4.81 -18.33
CA GLN A 236 -8.15 4.02 -19.37
C GLN A 236 -6.63 4.24 -19.41
N SER A 237 -6.15 5.45 -19.09
CA SER A 237 -4.72 5.76 -19.08
C SER A 237 -3.98 4.91 -18.04
N LEU A 238 -4.61 4.69 -16.87
CA LEU A 238 -4.10 3.77 -15.86
C LEU A 238 -4.05 2.35 -16.40
N LYS A 239 -5.11 1.90 -17.08
CA LYS A 239 -5.16 0.54 -17.63
C LYS A 239 -4.07 0.30 -18.68
N ASP A 240 -3.87 1.26 -19.57
CA ASP A 240 -2.87 1.21 -20.63
C ASP A 240 -1.43 1.20 -20.08
N ILE A 241 -1.20 1.83 -18.91
CA ILE A 241 0.06 1.73 -18.18
C ILE A 241 0.36 0.27 -17.83
N VAL A 242 -0.62 -0.57 -17.52
CA VAL A 242 -0.37 -1.97 -17.16
C VAL A 242 -0.37 -2.87 -18.41
N TYR A 243 -1.47 -2.86 -19.17
CA TYR A 243 -1.61 -3.57 -20.44
C TYR A 243 -2.24 -2.66 -21.50
N ARG A 244 -1.57 -2.52 -22.64
CA ARG A 244 -2.10 -1.76 -23.79
C ARG A 244 -3.42 -2.37 -24.26
N ASP A 245 -4.43 -1.53 -24.51
CA ASP A 245 -5.74 -1.93 -25.01
C ASP A 245 -6.51 -2.89 -24.09
N SER A 246 -6.26 -2.80 -22.78
CA SER A 246 -6.93 -3.66 -21.80
C SER A 246 -8.43 -3.38 -21.75
N LYS A 247 -9.21 -4.39 -22.14
CA LYS A 247 -10.66 -4.46 -21.89
C LYS A 247 -10.98 -5.13 -20.54
N GLY A 248 -9.95 -5.48 -19.77
CA GLY A 248 -10.13 -6.12 -18.46
C GLY A 248 -10.76 -5.17 -17.45
N GLU A 249 -11.71 -5.70 -16.68
CA GLU A 249 -12.18 -5.05 -15.46
C GLU A 249 -11.30 -5.51 -14.30
N TRP A 250 -10.58 -4.58 -13.69
CA TRP A 250 -9.71 -4.84 -12.55
C TRP A 250 -10.17 -4.01 -11.37
N SER A 251 -10.25 -4.64 -10.19
CA SER A 251 -10.30 -3.91 -8.93
C SER A 251 -9.03 -3.07 -8.77
N LEU A 252 -9.12 -1.98 -8.01
CA LEU A 252 -7.97 -1.14 -7.69
C LEU A 252 -6.85 -1.98 -7.02
N ALA A 253 -7.20 -2.96 -6.19
CA ALA A 253 -6.23 -3.89 -5.62
C ALA A 253 -5.48 -4.73 -6.67
N MET A 254 -6.19 -5.33 -7.63
CA MET A 254 -5.58 -6.08 -8.73
C MET A 254 -4.69 -5.19 -9.60
N TYR A 255 -5.13 -3.95 -9.87
CA TYR A 255 -4.36 -2.98 -10.62
C TYR A 255 -2.97 -2.74 -10.03
N TRP A 256 -2.89 -2.51 -8.72
CA TRP A 256 -1.64 -2.26 -8.00
C TRP A 256 -0.66 -3.43 -8.08
N HIS A 257 -1.18 -4.65 -8.03
CA HIS A 257 -0.35 -5.81 -8.25
C HIS A 257 0.24 -5.87 -9.65
N LEU A 258 -0.60 -5.71 -10.68
CA LEU A 258 -0.14 -5.78 -12.06
C LEU A 258 0.84 -4.64 -12.37
N LEU A 259 0.60 -3.45 -11.80
CA LEU A 259 1.50 -2.31 -11.87
C LEU A 259 2.88 -2.68 -11.30
N TRP A 260 2.95 -3.30 -10.12
CA TRP A 260 4.22 -3.75 -9.55
C TRP A 260 4.95 -4.78 -10.43
N LYS A 261 4.24 -5.78 -10.96
CA LYS A 261 4.84 -6.77 -11.89
C LYS A 261 5.47 -6.11 -13.11
N LYS A 262 4.84 -5.05 -13.62
CA LYS A 262 5.39 -4.27 -14.72
C LYS A 262 6.58 -3.41 -14.26
N MET A 263 6.41 -2.65 -13.20
CA MET A 263 7.39 -1.65 -12.74
C MET A 263 8.66 -2.29 -12.18
N SER A 264 8.56 -3.41 -11.47
CA SER A 264 9.72 -4.17 -10.99
C SER A 264 10.68 -4.51 -12.13
N ARG A 265 10.18 -4.97 -13.28
CA ARG A 265 11.02 -5.31 -14.45
C ARG A 265 11.55 -4.09 -15.19
N SER A 266 10.79 -3.00 -15.19
CA SER A 266 11.16 -1.76 -15.89
C SER A 266 12.12 -0.88 -15.11
N LEU A 267 12.10 -0.92 -13.78
CA LEU A 267 12.85 -0.01 -12.92
C LEU A 267 13.97 -0.70 -12.12
N ILE A 268 13.91 -2.02 -11.94
CA ILE A 268 14.88 -2.78 -11.14
C ILE A 268 15.58 -3.83 -12.03
N GLU A 269 16.87 -4.03 -11.81
CA GLU A 269 17.66 -5.07 -12.47
C GLU A 269 17.17 -6.47 -12.08
N SER A 270 17.10 -7.40 -13.05
CA SER A 270 16.56 -8.75 -12.82
C SER A 270 17.45 -9.63 -11.95
N ASP A 271 18.76 -9.35 -11.96
CA ASP A 271 19.78 -10.28 -11.46
C ASP A 271 20.27 -9.91 -10.05
N GLN A 272 19.81 -8.78 -9.52
CA GLN A 272 20.01 -8.33 -8.13
C GLN A 272 18.75 -7.55 -7.75
N SER A 273 17.94 -8.07 -6.81
CA SER A 273 16.58 -7.63 -6.45
C SER A 273 16.51 -6.26 -5.77
N SER A 274 17.33 -5.32 -6.24
CA SER A 274 18.07 -4.41 -5.38
C SER A 274 18.78 -3.24 -6.07
N GLN A 275 18.85 -3.23 -7.39
CA GLN A 275 19.52 -2.15 -8.11
C GLN A 275 18.55 -1.51 -9.09
N PHE A 276 18.46 -0.18 -9.03
CA PHE A 276 17.66 0.59 -9.97
C PHE A 276 18.40 0.71 -11.30
N LYS A 277 17.65 0.53 -12.39
CA LYS A 277 18.15 0.75 -13.75
C LYS A 277 18.47 2.23 -13.96
N ASN A 278 19.32 2.51 -14.95
CA ASN A 278 19.69 3.87 -15.30
C ASN A 278 18.46 4.67 -15.80
N PRO A 279 18.04 5.77 -15.14
CA PRO A 279 16.84 6.52 -15.49
C PRO A 279 16.94 7.28 -16.82
N TYR A 280 18.14 7.41 -17.40
CA TYR A 280 18.32 8.02 -18.71
C TYR A 280 18.04 7.05 -19.87
N ASP A 281 17.89 5.75 -19.59
CA ASP A 281 17.46 4.78 -20.59
C ASP A 281 15.99 5.03 -20.96
N THR A 282 15.68 5.04 -22.27
CA THR A 282 14.36 5.41 -22.79
C THR A 282 13.20 4.65 -22.12
N GLU A 283 13.36 3.34 -21.93
CA GLU A 283 12.33 2.49 -21.32
C GLU A 283 12.16 2.76 -19.81
N VAL A 284 13.26 3.04 -19.11
CA VAL A 284 13.25 3.38 -17.68
C VAL A 284 12.61 4.74 -17.48
N LYS A 285 13.01 5.73 -18.29
CA LYS A 285 12.42 7.07 -18.32
C LYS A 285 10.91 7.01 -18.60
N LYS A 286 10.48 6.18 -19.55
CA LYS A 286 9.05 5.95 -19.78
C LYS A 286 8.36 5.39 -18.53
N ALA A 287 8.95 4.41 -17.86
CA ALA A 287 8.39 3.81 -16.65
C ALA A 287 8.32 4.80 -15.47
N ILE A 288 9.28 5.71 -15.32
CA ILE A 288 9.21 6.81 -14.34
C ILE A 288 8.02 7.72 -14.64
N GLY A 289 7.85 8.13 -15.91
CA GLY A 289 6.70 8.93 -16.33
C GLY A 289 5.36 8.20 -16.13
N ASP A 290 5.31 6.89 -16.38
CA ASP A 290 4.12 6.07 -16.11
C ASP A 290 3.81 6.03 -14.60
N LEU A 291 4.80 5.82 -13.73
CA LEU A 291 4.59 5.87 -12.27
C LEU A 291 4.16 7.25 -11.78
N LEU A 292 4.73 8.32 -12.34
CA LEU A 292 4.32 9.69 -12.02
C LEU A 292 2.84 9.93 -12.41
N ARG A 293 2.41 9.44 -13.57
CA ARG A 293 0.98 9.47 -13.96
C ARG A 293 0.10 8.72 -12.97
N VAL A 294 0.52 7.55 -12.51
CA VAL A 294 -0.21 6.81 -11.46
C VAL A 294 -0.28 7.67 -10.19
N ARG A 295 0.84 8.20 -9.72
CA ARG A 295 0.90 8.99 -8.48
C ARG A 295 -0.01 10.22 -8.50
N LEU A 296 -0.14 10.86 -9.67
CA LEU A 296 -0.92 12.07 -9.86
C LEU A 296 -2.39 11.80 -10.20
N ASN A 297 -2.77 10.56 -10.52
CA ASN A 297 -4.12 10.24 -10.96
C ASN A 297 -5.15 10.28 -9.80
N PRO A 298 -6.24 11.08 -9.91
CA PRO A 298 -7.24 11.21 -8.85
C PRO A 298 -7.87 9.90 -8.37
N ASP A 299 -8.07 8.92 -9.25
CA ASP A 299 -8.72 7.64 -8.94
C ASP A 299 -7.91 6.80 -7.93
N VAL A 300 -6.60 7.03 -7.84
CA VAL A 300 -5.70 6.28 -6.95
C VAL A 300 -5.10 7.13 -5.84
N GLN A 301 -5.34 8.45 -5.83
CA GLN A 301 -4.84 9.37 -4.81
C GLN A 301 -5.28 9.01 -3.38
N VAL A 302 -6.40 8.28 -3.22
CA VAL A 302 -6.85 7.77 -1.92
C VAL A 302 -5.79 6.92 -1.21
N LEU A 303 -4.90 6.26 -1.96
CA LEU A 303 -3.85 5.40 -1.40
C LEU A 303 -2.60 6.17 -0.98
N PHE A 304 -2.47 7.42 -1.44
CA PHE A 304 -1.35 8.30 -1.11
C PHE A 304 -1.68 9.31 0.00
N LYS A 305 -2.93 9.34 0.49
CA LYS A 305 -3.35 10.17 1.64
C LYS A 305 -2.65 9.80 2.95
N TYR A 306 -1.96 8.66 3.01
CA TYR A 306 -1.37 8.13 4.23
C TYR A 306 0.16 8.16 4.11
N ILE A 307 0.86 8.92 4.98
CA ILE A 307 2.35 8.95 5.06
C ILE A 307 2.87 7.55 5.33
N SER A 308 2.13 6.80 6.12
CA SER A 308 2.52 5.50 6.61
C SER A 308 1.60 4.41 6.06
N PRO A 309 2.18 3.30 5.56
CA PRO A 309 1.41 2.09 5.28
C PRO A 309 0.72 1.46 6.49
N SER A 310 0.96 1.95 7.70
CA SER A 310 0.12 1.64 8.85
C SER A 310 -1.35 1.84 8.58
N GLY A 311 -1.72 2.72 7.64
CA GLY A 311 -3.10 2.93 7.24
C GLY A 311 -3.95 3.15 8.48
N TYR A 312 -3.55 4.10 9.34
CA TYR A 312 -4.44 4.65 10.36
C TYR A 312 -5.62 5.28 9.64
N ILE A 313 -6.59 4.41 9.37
CA ILE A 313 -7.96 4.75 9.17
C ILE A 313 -8.37 5.19 10.56
N ASN A 314 -8.23 6.48 10.87
CA ASN A 314 -8.99 7.03 11.97
C ASN A 314 -10.43 6.58 11.72
N GLY A 315 -10.92 5.72 12.62
CA GLY A 315 -12.34 5.54 12.78
C GLY A 315 -12.93 6.93 12.87
N GLN A 316 -13.94 7.18 12.04
CA GLN A 316 -14.99 8.09 12.45
C GLN A 316 -15.55 7.63 13.79
#